data_AF-A0A9W6UNY7-F1
#
_entry.id   AF-A0A9W6UNY7-F1
#
_cell.length_a   1.000
_cell.length_b   1.000
_cell.length_c   1.000
_cell.angle_alpha   90.00
_cell.angle_beta   90.00
_cell.angle_gamma   90.00
#
_symmetry.space_group_name_H-M   'P 1'
#
loop_
_entity.id
_entity.type
_entity.pdbx_description
1 polymer ?
#
loop_
_entity_poly.entity_id
_entity_poly.type
_entity_poly.pdbx_seq_one_letter_code
_entity_poly.pdbx_strand_id
1 'polypeptide(L)'
;MSTATNPQAAETDHKRTKRDTGRDTGTPPAAEPEQDAGAPSRTAAVAAARAAAVLEPGLDQPVRLIGPRLWLAAAALLLAVGAGAGWAVWGRLPHTMTVHAVAAHGDAPVRVAAEHAGSLVEFEVRPGDAVTAGQVLARVGDGELTAPESGTVSALLVPPGTQLSPGTTVLALDPATAPATVRLLLDDPEDAAKLAPGLPVLVPAPGGGAVRAVIDRVEALPVRADSLDGTLPVAVPGLPSGGAPVWVAYARLPQGVAFAGPLALDVRVDLGSRHPYQAVLGQEAKR
;
A
#
# COMPACT_ATOMS: atom_id res chain seq x y z
N MET A 1 -37.98 4.08 36.88
CA MET A 1 -38.32 2.64 36.80
C MET A 1 -37.04 1.94 36.38
N SER A 2 -36.41 1.06 37.17
CA SER A 2 -36.95 -0.17 37.79
C SER A 2 -37.16 -1.26 36.72
N THR A 3 -36.57 -2.45 36.78
CA THR A 3 -35.76 -3.15 37.83
C THR A 3 -34.80 -4.14 37.12
N ALA A 4 -33.58 -4.43 37.59
CA ALA A 4 -33.19 -5.42 38.63
C ALA A 4 -33.56 -6.89 38.26
N THR A 5 -32.89 -7.97 38.70
CA THR A 5 -32.13 -8.22 39.95
C THR A 5 -31.00 -9.28 39.81
N ASN A 6 -30.05 -9.19 40.75
CA ASN A 6 -28.90 -10.03 41.15
C ASN A 6 -29.32 -11.49 41.62
N PRO A 7 -28.53 -12.28 42.40
CA PRO A 7 -27.25 -12.97 42.15
C PRO A 7 -27.32 -14.49 42.55
N GLN A 8 -26.26 -14.99 43.22
CA GLN A 8 -26.18 -16.12 44.18
C GLN A 8 -25.91 -17.53 43.59
N ALA A 9 -24.89 -18.33 43.95
CA ALA A 9 -23.91 -18.44 45.07
C ALA A 9 -24.25 -19.47 46.19
N ALA A 10 -23.21 -19.93 46.89
CA ALA A 10 -23.10 -21.12 47.76
C ALA A 10 -23.13 -22.47 46.98
N GLU A 11 -22.29 -23.49 47.21
CA GLU A 11 -21.55 -24.00 48.39
C GLU A 11 -22.38 -24.90 49.32
N THR A 12 -21.95 -26.16 49.50
CA THR A 12 -22.19 -26.93 50.73
C THR A 12 -21.26 -28.15 50.85
N ASP A 13 -20.45 -28.19 51.92
CA ASP A 13 -19.86 -29.43 52.47
C ASP A 13 -20.97 -30.33 53.06
N HIS A 14 -20.76 -31.66 53.11
CA HIS A 14 -21.59 -32.57 53.89
C HIS A 14 -20.79 -33.76 54.46
N LYS A 15 -20.56 -33.71 55.78
CA LYS A 15 -19.73 -34.65 56.55
C LYS A 15 -20.42 -35.12 57.85
N ARG A 16 -21.09 -36.28 57.84
CA ARG A 16 -21.52 -37.07 59.02
C ARG A 16 -21.73 -38.55 58.62
N THR A 17 -21.22 -39.62 59.25
CA THR A 17 -20.96 -40.06 60.66
C THR A 17 -22.11 -40.84 61.33
N LYS A 18 -21.75 -41.95 62.01
CA LYS A 18 -22.51 -42.69 63.07
C LYS A 18 -23.70 -43.56 62.57
N ARG A 19 -24.15 -44.63 63.26
CA ARG A 19 -23.79 -45.18 64.61
C ARG A 19 -24.21 -46.67 64.83
N ASP A 20 -23.62 -47.33 65.84
CA ASP A 20 -24.15 -48.39 66.75
C ASP A 20 -24.76 -49.70 66.13
N THR A 21 -25.06 -50.83 66.84
CA THR A 21 -25.12 -51.18 68.29
C THR A 21 -24.99 -52.71 68.55
N GLY A 22 -24.69 -53.13 69.81
CA GLY A 22 -25.04 -54.45 70.40
C GLY A 22 -24.01 -55.59 70.20
N ARG A 23 -23.51 -56.37 71.19
CA ARG A 23 -24.00 -56.86 72.52
C ARG A 23 -25.23 -57.79 72.38
N ASP A 24 -25.35 -59.00 72.94
CA ASP A 24 -24.76 -59.75 74.10
C ASP A 24 -24.58 -61.28 73.73
N THR A 25 -24.07 -62.28 74.49
CA THR A 25 -23.45 -62.50 75.83
C THR A 25 -22.65 -63.84 75.83
N GLY A 26 -21.85 -64.18 76.87
CA GLY A 26 -21.53 -65.60 77.22
C GLY A 26 -20.13 -65.92 77.81
N THR A 27 -20.08 -66.44 79.05
CA THR A 27 -18.86 -66.82 79.86
C THR A 27 -19.31 -67.71 81.04
N PRO A 28 -18.54 -68.64 81.67
CA PRO A 28 -17.34 -69.46 81.31
C PRO A 28 -17.74 -70.99 81.29
N PRO A 29 -16.93 -72.05 81.62
CA PRO A 29 -15.49 -72.15 81.95
C PRO A 29 -14.68 -73.35 81.37
N ALA A 30 -13.37 -73.33 81.70
CA ALA A 30 -12.45 -74.46 81.94
C ALA A 30 -12.01 -75.38 80.77
N ALA A 31 -10.78 -75.15 80.27
CA ALA A 31 -9.63 -76.05 80.49
C ALA A 31 -8.31 -75.48 79.90
N GLU A 32 -7.26 -75.48 80.70
CA GLU A 32 -5.84 -75.46 80.26
C GLU A 32 -5.32 -76.93 80.21
N PRO A 33 -4.20 -77.28 79.54
CA PRO A 33 -3.02 -76.42 79.28
C PRO A 33 -2.40 -76.45 77.86
N GLU A 34 -1.38 -75.60 77.71
CA GLU A 34 -0.16 -75.69 76.86
C GLU A 34 -0.14 -76.58 75.60
N GLN A 35 0.19 -75.98 74.44
CA GLN A 35 1.42 -76.35 73.69
C GLN A 35 1.83 -75.35 72.57
N ASP A 36 2.87 -74.56 72.90
CA ASP A 36 4.08 -74.21 72.11
C ASP A 36 4.06 -73.69 70.64
N ALA A 37 5.13 -72.94 70.31
CA ALA A 37 5.75 -72.66 69.02
C ALA A 37 4.91 -72.14 67.83
N GLY A 38 5.17 -70.88 67.43
CA GLY A 38 4.64 -70.29 66.18
C GLY A 38 5.71 -70.09 65.08
N ALA A 39 5.32 -70.26 63.81
CA ALA A 39 6.07 -69.75 62.64
C ALA A 39 5.23 -69.72 61.33
N PRO A 40 4.56 -68.60 60.97
CA PRO A 40 3.86 -68.50 59.68
C PRO A 40 4.83 -68.28 58.49
N SER A 41 5.28 -69.39 57.90
CA SER A 41 5.60 -69.57 56.47
C SER A 41 6.52 -68.58 55.76
N ARG A 42 7.73 -69.05 55.39
CA ARG A 42 8.68 -68.38 54.44
C ARG A 42 8.03 -67.87 53.14
N THR A 43 6.94 -68.50 52.69
CA THR A 43 6.16 -68.10 51.52
C THR A 43 5.72 -66.64 51.56
N ALA A 44 5.36 -66.12 52.74
CA ALA A 44 4.95 -64.72 52.91
C ALA A 44 6.14 -63.76 52.69
N ALA A 45 7.32 -64.10 53.20
CA ALA A 45 8.54 -63.31 52.99
C ALA A 45 8.97 -63.30 51.50
N VAL A 46 8.85 -64.42 50.79
CA VAL A 46 9.13 -64.49 49.34
C VAL A 46 8.10 -63.71 48.52
N ALA A 47 6.83 -63.70 48.93
CA ALA A 47 5.80 -62.86 48.31
C ALA A 47 6.06 -61.36 48.53
N ALA A 48 6.40 -60.95 49.76
CA ALA A 48 6.75 -59.57 50.08
C ALA A 48 8.03 -59.11 49.35
N ALA A 49 9.06 -59.95 49.28
CA ALA A 49 10.28 -59.66 48.51
C ALA A 49 9.99 -59.53 47.01
N ARG A 50 9.09 -60.35 46.45
CA ARG A 50 8.64 -60.20 45.05
C ARG A 50 7.82 -58.93 44.84
N ALA A 51 6.98 -58.52 45.79
CA ALA A 51 6.25 -57.25 45.71
C ALA A 51 7.20 -56.04 45.77
N ALA A 52 8.19 -56.05 46.65
CA ALA A 52 9.21 -55.00 46.75
C ALA A 52 10.18 -54.96 45.56
N ALA A 53 10.36 -56.08 44.84
CA ALA A 53 11.15 -56.14 43.62
C ALA A 53 10.38 -55.67 42.36
N VAL A 54 9.08 -55.38 42.46
CA VAL A 54 8.32 -54.75 41.36
C VAL A 54 8.55 -53.24 41.37
N LEU A 55 9.70 -52.87 40.81
CA LEU A 55 9.91 -51.76 39.87
C LEU A 55 9.30 -50.39 40.23
N GLU A 56 10.14 -49.38 40.42
CA GLU A 56 9.72 -47.98 40.30
C GLU A 56 9.09 -47.73 38.90
N PRO A 57 7.79 -47.40 38.79
CA PRO A 57 7.15 -47.35 37.49
C PRO A 57 7.40 -46.00 36.79
N GLY A 58 8.36 -45.95 35.88
CA GLY A 58 8.30 -45.01 34.74
C GLY A 58 9.45 -44.03 34.50
N LEU A 59 10.60 -44.14 35.17
CA LEU A 59 11.78 -43.33 34.80
C LEU A 59 12.44 -43.77 33.48
N ASP A 60 12.57 -45.09 33.25
CA ASP A 60 13.09 -45.66 32.00
C ASP A 60 12.01 -45.91 30.93
N GLN A 61 10.88 -45.18 30.98
CA GLN A 61 10.00 -45.11 29.82
C GLN A 61 10.62 -44.07 28.88
N PRO A 62 11.28 -44.46 27.76
CA PRO A 62 11.97 -43.51 26.90
C PRO A 62 10.93 -42.53 26.37
N VAL A 63 10.99 -41.29 26.86
CA VAL A 63 9.96 -40.30 26.61
C VAL A 63 9.80 -40.21 25.10
N ARG A 64 8.62 -40.60 24.59
CA ARG A 64 8.27 -40.43 23.17
C ARG A 64 7.97 -38.95 22.92
N LEU A 65 9.01 -38.13 23.11
CA LEU A 65 9.07 -36.74 22.68
C LEU A 65 8.61 -36.71 21.23
N ILE A 66 7.52 -35.99 20.99
CA ILE A 66 6.98 -35.75 19.66
C ILE A 66 6.47 -37.05 19.00
N GLY A 67 5.22 -37.42 19.29
CA GLY A 67 4.50 -38.43 18.50
C GLY A 67 4.42 -38.04 17.01
N PRO A 68 4.22 -38.97 16.06
CA PRO A 68 4.42 -38.73 14.63
C PRO A 68 3.58 -37.58 14.04
N ARG A 69 2.38 -37.34 14.59
CA ARG A 69 1.55 -36.17 14.24
C ARG A 69 2.20 -34.83 14.58
N LEU A 70 2.92 -34.76 15.71
CA LEU A 70 3.63 -33.54 16.15
C LEU A 70 4.93 -33.36 15.35
N TRP A 71 5.56 -34.44 14.88
CA TRP A 71 6.69 -34.38 13.93
C TRP A 71 6.24 -33.84 12.57
N LEU A 72 5.08 -34.29 12.07
CA LEU A 72 4.47 -33.73 10.85
C LEU A 72 4.09 -32.25 11.03
N ALA A 73 3.57 -31.85 12.19
CA ALA A 73 3.29 -30.45 12.48
C ALA A 73 4.57 -29.59 12.52
N ALA A 74 5.65 -30.08 13.15
CA ALA A 74 6.94 -29.41 13.17
C ALA A 74 7.56 -29.30 11.77
N ALA A 75 7.49 -30.35 10.95
CA ALA A 75 7.95 -30.34 9.57
C ALA A 75 7.13 -29.39 8.68
N ALA A 76 5.80 -29.35 8.86
CA ALA A 76 4.93 -28.40 8.16
C ALA A 76 5.20 -26.95 8.57
N LEU A 77 5.48 -26.68 9.85
CA LEU A 77 5.89 -25.37 10.34
C LEU A 77 7.26 -24.96 9.77
N LEU A 78 8.24 -25.86 9.74
CA LEU A 78 9.54 -25.64 9.10
C LEU A 78 9.42 -25.36 7.60
N LEU A 79 8.54 -26.08 6.88
CA LEU A 79 8.24 -25.81 5.48
C LEU A 79 7.55 -24.47 5.28
N ALA A 80 6.59 -24.09 6.14
CA ALA A 80 5.92 -22.79 6.07
C ALA A 80 6.88 -21.62 6.34
N VAL A 81 7.74 -21.74 7.36
CA VAL A 81 8.79 -20.75 7.67
C VAL A 81 9.84 -20.70 6.55
N GLY A 82 10.28 -21.85 6.03
CA GLY A 82 11.22 -21.93 4.92
C GLY A 82 10.67 -21.36 3.60
N ALA A 83 9.40 -21.62 3.29
CA ALA A 83 8.71 -21.03 2.14
C ALA A 83 8.51 -19.52 2.31
N GLY A 84 8.14 -19.05 3.52
CA GLY A 84 8.02 -17.64 3.83
C GLY A 84 9.36 -16.89 3.75
N ALA A 85 10.45 -17.46 4.29
CA ALA A 85 11.79 -16.91 4.20
C ALA A 85 12.32 -16.92 2.75
N GLY A 86 12.12 -18.03 2.01
CA GLY A 86 12.44 -18.12 0.59
C GLY A 86 11.69 -17.08 -0.23
N TRP A 87 10.38 -16.92 -0.01
CA TRP A 87 9.59 -15.88 -0.67
C TRP A 87 10.00 -14.46 -0.24
N ALA A 88 10.44 -14.24 1.01
CA ALA A 88 10.94 -12.94 1.45
C ALA A 88 12.30 -12.56 0.81
N VAL A 89 13.09 -13.54 0.38
CA VAL A 89 14.41 -13.36 -0.28
C VAL A 89 14.29 -13.31 -1.81
N TRP A 90 13.48 -14.17 -2.43
CA TRP A 90 13.29 -14.21 -3.90
C TRP A 90 12.11 -13.38 -4.41
N GLY A 91 11.17 -13.01 -3.55
CA GLY A 91 10.05 -12.14 -3.88
C GLY A 91 10.51 -10.74 -4.27
N ARG A 92 9.74 -10.11 -5.15
CA ARG A 92 9.94 -8.73 -5.59
C ARG A 92 8.64 -7.98 -5.42
N LEU A 93 8.64 -6.97 -4.55
CA LEU A 93 7.54 -6.02 -4.48
C LEU A 93 7.85 -4.86 -5.45
N PRO A 94 6.96 -4.57 -6.42
CA PRO A 94 7.12 -3.39 -7.28
C PRO A 94 6.96 -2.13 -6.42
N HIS A 95 7.96 -1.27 -6.45
CA HIS A 95 7.95 -0.03 -5.68
C HIS A 95 7.49 1.12 -6.58
N THR A 96 6.17 1.25 -6.72
CA THR A 96 5.57 2.30 -7.54
C THR A 96 5.25 3.55 -6.72
N MET A 97 5.61 4.72 -7.26
CA MET A 97 5.30 6.03 -6.71
C MET A 97 4.23 6.69 -7.58
N THR A 98 3.13 7.16 -6.98
CA THR A 98 2.10 7.93 -7.71
C THR A 98 2.56 9.38 -7.81
N VAL A 99 2.49 9.97 -9.00
CA VAL A 99 2.95 11.33 -9.27
C VAL A 99 1.91 12.07 -10.12
N HIS A 100 1.61 13.32 -9.76
CA HIS A 100 0.76 14.18 -10.57
C HIS A 100 1.47 14.56 -11.87
N ALA A 101 0.78 14.52 -13.00
CA ALA A 101 1.37 14.83 -14.29
C ALA A 101 0.39 15.48 -15.26
N VAL A 102 0.95 16.09 -16.31
CA VAL A 102 0.20 16.55 -17.49
C VAL A 102 0.73 15.82 -18.72
N ALA A 103 -0.14 15.15 -19.45
CA ALA A 103 0.10 14.80 -20.85
C ALA A 103 -0.22 16.01 -21.74
N ALA A 104 0.69 16.34 -22.66
CA ALA A 104 0.57 17.47 -23.60
C ALA A 104 1.49 17.23 -24.82
N HIS A 105 1.47 18.11 -25.81
CA HIS A 105 2.35 18.04 -26.98
C HIS A 105 3.48 19.08 -26.88
N GLY A 106 4.73 18.63 -27.01
CA GLY A 106 5.92 19.45 -26.75
C GLY A 106 6.23 19.66 -25.25
N ASP A 107 7.10 20.63 -24.93
CA ASP A 107 7.50 20.98 -23.55
C ASP A 107 6.57 22.04 -22.89
N ALA A 108 5.97 22.92 -23.70
CA ALA A 108 5.14 24.06 -23.25
C ALA A 108 4.14 24.50 -24.34
N PRO A 109 2.97 25.04 -23.97
CA PRO A 109 1.95 25.47 -24.93
C PRO A 109 2.36 26.72 -25.71
N VAL A 110 1.94 26.76 -26.97
CA VAL A 110 2.15 27.86 -27.92
C VAL A 110 1.28 29.04 -27.50
N ARG A 111 1.92 30.22 -27.41
CA ARG A 111 1.28 31.47 -26.95
C ARG A 111 0.81 32.28 -28.15
N VAL A 112 -0.51 32.32 -28.36
CA VAL A 112 -1.12 33.09 -29.45
C VAL A 112 -1.33 34.52 -28.99
N ALA A 113 -0.74 35.47 -29.71
CA ALA A 113 -0.74 36.89 -29.36
C ALA A 113 -1.49 37.73 -30.38
N ALA A 114 -2.07 38.85 -29.92
CA ALA A 114 -2.74 39.80 -30.79
C ALA A 114 -1.75 40.41 -31.80
N GLU A 115 -2.07 40.32 -33.08
CA GLU A 115 -1.28 40.94 -34.15
C GLU A 115 -1.47 42.46 -34.19
N HIS A 116 -2.66 42.92 -33.81
CA HIS A 116 -3.13 44.30 -33.95
C HIS A 116 -3.69 44.84 -32.62
N ALA A 117 -3.75 46.16 -32.47
CA ALA A 117 -4.37 46.81 -31.31
C ALA A 117 -5.90 46.81 -31.44
N GLY A 118 -6.63 46.51 -30.37
CA GLY A 118 -8.10 46.52 -30.36
C GLY A 118 -8.68 45.98 -29.07
N SER A 119 -10.00 46.10 -28.87
CA SER A 119 -10.68 45.45 -27.74
C SER A 119 -11.08 44.03 -28.11
N LEU A 120 -10.79 43.06 -27.25
CA LEU A 120 -11.22 41.67 -27.41
C LEU A 120 -12.75 41.59 -27.29
N VAL A 121 -13.44 41.35 -28.40
CA VAL A 121 -14.92 41.36 -28.44
C VAL A 121 -15.47 40.07 -27.83
N GLU A 122 -15.07 38.92 -28.38
CA GLU A 122 -15.46 37.58 -27.91
C GLU A 122 -14.47 36.51 -28.42
N PHE A 123 -14.54 35.32 -27.83
CA PHE A 123 -13.85 34.12 -28.32
C PHE A 123 -14.83 33.23 -29.09
N GLU A 124 -14.41 32.74 -30.25
CA GLU A 124 -15.13 31.75 -31.06
C GLU A 124 -14.85 30.30 -30.57
N VAL A 125 -13.92 30.14 -29.62
CA VAL A 125 -13.41 28.85 -29.11
C VAL A 125 -13.36 28.81 -27.59
N ARG A 126 -13.28 27.60 -27.02
CA ARG A 126 -13.24 27.31 -25.59
C ARG A 126 -12.05 26.42 -25.23
N PRO A 127 -11.57 26.44 -23.97
CA PRO A 127 -10.60 25.46 -23.49
C PRO A 127 -11.09 24.02 -23.73
N GLY A 128 -10.25 23.19 -24.35
CA GLY A 128 -10.56 21.84 -24.82
C GLY A 128 -10.94 21.73 -26.30
N ASP A 129 -11.26 22.84 -26.98
CA ASP A 129 -11.62 22.78 -28.41
C ASP A 129 -10.39 22.52 -29.30
N ALA A 130 -10.54 21.63 -30.27
CA ALA A 130 -9.54 21.39 -31.32
C ALA A 130 -9.68 22.43 -32.45
N VAL A 131 -8.56 22.99 -32.89
CA VAL A 131 -8.49 24.08 -33.88
C VAL A 131 -7.45 23.78 -34.96
N THR A 132 -7.64 24.36 -36.13
CA THR A 132 -6.78 24.20 -37.31
C THR A 132 -6.00 25.47 -37.64
N ALA A 133 -4.82 25.35 -38.23
CA ALA A 133 -4.02 26.50 -38.66
C ALA A 133 -4.84 27.46 -39.56
N GLY A 134 -4.83 28.76 -39.22
CA GLY A 134 -5.62 29.80 -39.89
C GLY A 134 -7.08 29.93 -39.43
N GLN A 135 -7.56 29.06 -38.53
CA GLN A 135 -8.92 29.17 -37.97
C GLN A 135 -9.04 30.39 -37.04
N VAL A 136 -10.16 31.11 -37.13
CA VAL A 136 -10.48 32.22 -36.21
C VAL A 136 -10.72 31.69 -34.79
N LEU A 137 -10.07 32.32 -33.81
CA LEU A 137 -10.15 31.99 -32.39
C LEU A 137 -10.86 33.08 -31.58
N ALA A 138 -10.72 34.34 -31.98
CA ALA A 138 -11.36 35.48 -31.32
C ALA A 138 -11.50 36.67 -32.27
N ARG A 139 -12.39 37.60 -31.94
CA ARG A 139 -12.56 38.87 -32.66
C ARG A 139 -11.99 40.02 -31.84
N VAL A 140 -11.18 40.89 -32.46
CA VAL A 140 -10.41 41.95 -31.80
C VAL A 140 -10.64 43.27 -32.54
N GLY A 141 -11.55 44.10 -32.03
CA GLY A 141 -12.09 45.24 -32.77
C GLY A 141 -12.72 44.80 -34.09
N ASP A 142 -12.32 45.45 -35.18
CA ASP A 142 -12.71 45.11 -36.56
C ASP A 142 -11.85 44.00 -37.19
N GLY A 143 -10.93 43.39 -36.42
CA GLY A 143 -10.00 42.34 -36.87
C GLY A 143 -10.26 40.98 -36.21
N GLU A 144 -9.53 39.97 -36.68
CA GLU A 144 -9.63 38.58 -36.22
C GLU A 144 -8.28 38.10 -35.65
N LEU A 145 -8.33 37.24 -34.64
CA LEU A 145 -7.19 36.49 -34.12
C LEU A 145 -7.28 35.06 -34.67
N THR A 146 -6.27 34.61 -35.40
CA THR A 146 -6.24 33.26 -35.99
C THR A 146 -5.25 32.32 -35.29
N ALA A 147 -5.42 31.02 -35.48
CA ALA A 147 -4.51 30.00 -34.97
C ALA A 147 -3.22 29.94 -35.83
N PRO A 148 -2.01 30.06 -35.23
CA PRO A 148 -0.76 29.97 -36.00
C PRO A 148 -0.48 28.54 -36.50
N GLU A 149 -0.98 27.53 -35.79
CA GLU A 149 -0.91 26.12 -36.18
C GLU A 149 -2.12 25.33 -35.64
N SER A 150 -2.24 24.05 -36.01
CA SER A 150 -3.29 23.17 -35.53
C SER A 150 -2.99 22.61 -34.13
N GLY A 151 -3.99 22.58 -33.24
CA GLY A 151 -3.79 22.19 -31.84
C GLY A 151 -5.09 22.11 -31.04
N THR A 152 -4.97 22.03 -29.72
CA THR A 152 -6.11 22.12 -28.78
C THR A 152 -5.98 23.38 -27.93
N VAL A 153 -7.04 24.16 -27.78
CA VAL A 153 -7.05 25.38 -26.96
C VAL A 153 -6.89 25.00 -25.49
N SER A 154 -5.77 25.40 -24.89
CA SER A 154 -5.38 25.04 -23.52
C SER A 154 -6.01 25.97 -22.49
N ALA A 155 -5.87 27.29 -22.71
CA ALA A 155 -6.38 28.30 -21.79
C ALA A 155 -6.64 29.63 -22.53
N LEU A 156 -7.69 30.33 -22.11
CA LEU A 156 -7.94 31.72 -22.50
C LEU A 156 -7.34 32.61 -21.41
N LEU A 157 -6.38 33.46 -21.76
CA LEU A 157 -5.54 34.19 -20.78
C LEU A 157 -6.04 35.62 -20.52
N VAL A 158 -6.97 36.12 -21.35
CA VAL A 158 -7.48 37.49 -21.28
C VAL A 158 -9.02 37.46 -21.38
N PRO A 159 -9.77 38.14 -20.50
CA PRO A 159 -11.23 38.18 -20.58
C PRO A 159 -11.72 39.14 -21.70
N PRO A 160 -12.88 38.86 -22.32
CA PRO A 160 -13.53 39.79 -23.24
C PRO A 160 -13.75 41.19 -22.65
N GLY A 161 -13.74 42.21 -23.51
CA GLY A 161 -13.73 43.63 -23.18
C GLY A 161 -12.33 44.21 -22.92
N THR A 162 -11.28 43.38 -22.77
CA THR A 162 -9.92 43.86 -22.52
C THR A 162 -9.32 44.52 -23.76
N GLN A 163 -8.68 45.68 -23.58
CA GLN A 163 -7.90 46.34 -24.62
C GLN A 163 -6.56 45.62 -24.82
N LEU A 164 -6.35 45.05 -26.00
CA LEU A 164 -5.14 44.36 -26.43
C LEU A 164 -4.20 45.32 -27.17
N SER A 165 -2.90 45.05 -27.06
CA SER A 165 -1.84 45.66 -27.88
C SER A 165 -1.15 44.60 -28.74
N PRO A 166 -0.47 44.96 -29.84
CA PRO A 166 0.33 44.02 -30.61
C PRO A 166 1.33 43.28 -29.72
N GLY A 167 1.37 41.95 -29.80
CA GLY A 167 2.20 41.09 -28.95
C GLY A 167 1.60 40.73 -27.58
N THR A 168 0.44 41.27 -27.18
CA THR A 168 -0.27 40.80 -25.98
C THR A 168 -0.75 39.36 -26.20
N THR A 169 -0.29 38.41 -25.38
CA THR A 169 -0.77 37.02 -25.44
C THR A 169 -2.25 36.95 -25.01
N VAL A 170 -3.08 36.33 -25.83
CA VAL A 170 -4.55 36.25 -25.62
C VAL A 170 -4.97 34.86 -25.15
N LEU A 171 -4.35 33.80 -25.68
CA LEU A 171 -4.63 32.40 -25.35
C LEU A 171 -3.40 31.50 -25.50
N ALA A 172 -3.49 30.30 -24.95
CA ALA A 172 -2.50 29.24 -25.04
C ALA A 172 -3.06 28.02 -25.80
N LEU A 173 -2.23 27.38 -26.61
CA LEU A 173 -2.55 26.28 -27.52
C LEU A 173 -1.60 25.08 -27.29
N ASP A 174 -2.12 23.87 -27.21
CA ASP A 174 -1.36 22.61 -27.22
C ASP A 174 -1.13 22.18 -28.69
N PRO A 175 0.11 22.21 -29.22
CA PRO A 175 0.37 22.05 -30.65
C PRO A 175 0.31 20.58 -31.10
N ALA A 176 -0.70 20.20 -31.89
CA ALA A 176 -0.94 18.81 -32.31
C ALA A 176 0.14 18.24 -33.27
N THR A 177 1.09 19.08 -33.69
CA THR A 177 2.26 18.77 -34.53
C THR A 177 3.45 18.26 -33.72
N ALA A 178 3.53 18.59 -32.43
CA ALA A 178 4.65 18.26 -31.54
C ALA A 178 4.52 16.84 -30.96
N PRO A 179 5.63 16.17 -30.58
CA PRO A 179 5.55 14.87 -29.94
C PRO A 179 4.85 14.96 -28.57
N ALA A 180 3.99 13.98 -28.28
CA ALA A 180 3.35 13.87 -26.98
C ALA A 180 4.39 13.59 -25.87
N THR A 181 4.40 14.43 -24.83
CA THR A 181 5.20 14.29 -23.62
C THR A 181 4.29 14.13 -22.41
N VAL A 182 4.83 13.57 -21.33
CA VAL A 182 4.20 13.61 -20.01
C VAL A 182 5.14 14.34 -19.05
N ARG A 183 4.66 15.47 -18.52
CA ARG A 183 5.39 16.34 -17.60
C ARG A 183 4.95 16.02 -16.18
N LEU A 184 5.81 15.30 -15.44
CA LEU A 184 5.63 14.92 -14.04
C LEU A 184 5.92 16.12 -13.14
N LEU A 185 5.14 16.28 -12.08
CA LEU A 185 5.15 17.42 -11.17
C LEU A 185 5.16 16.89 -9.73
N LEU A 186 6.12 17.33 -8.93
CA LEU A 186 6.34 16.85 -7.55
C LEU A 186 6.59 18.03 -6.62
N ASP A 187 5.99 17.99 -5.43
CA ASP A 187 6.11 18.99 -4.36
C ASP A 187 7.03 18.54 -3.21
N ASP A 188 7.24 17.23 -3.04
CA ASP A 188 8.23 16.66 -2.12
C ASP A 188 9.63 16.52 -2.77
N PRO A 189 10.70 17.14 -2.21
CA PRO A 189 12.08 16.93 -2.65
C PRO A 189 12.57 15.48 -2.50
N GLU A 190 12.07 14.70 -1.54
CA GLU A 190 12.52 13.31 -1.37
C GLU A 190 11.98 12.42 -2.49
N ASP A 191 10.71 12.56 -2.88
CA ASP A 191 10.14 11.90 -4.06
C ASP A 191 10.78 12.40 -5.37
N ALA A 192 11.08 13.69 -5.50
CA ALA A 192 11.83 14.23 -6.64
C ALA A 192 13.24 13.60 -6.77
N ALA A 193 13.95 13.43 -5.65
CA ALA A 193 15.28 12.82 -5.62
C ALA A 193 15.30 11.32 -5.98
N LYS A 194 14.14 10.65 -5.99
CA LYS A 194 13.98 9.26 -6.45
C LYS A 194 13.87 9.14 -7.98
N LEU A 195 13.68 10.26 -8.70
CA LEU A 195 13.56 10.26 -10.16
C LEU A 195 14.91 10.28 -10.88
N ALA A 196 15.02 9.48 -11.94
CA ALA A 196 16.18 9.44 -12.82
C ALA A 196 15.76 9.17 -14.28
N PRO A 197 16.51 9.67 -15.27
CA PRO A 197 16.35 9.25 -16.67
C PRO A 197 16.48 7.72 -16.82
N GLY A 198 15.63 7.13 -17.65
CA GLY A 198 15.51 5.69 -17.87
C GLY A 198 14.47 4.99 -16.98
N LEU A 199 13.90 5.65 -15.97
CA LEU A 199 12.83 5.07 -15.16
C LEU A 199 11.54 4.85 -15.99
N PRO A 200 10.83 3.72 -15.82
CA PRO A 200 9.54 3.51 -16.45
C PRO A 200 8.44 4.34 -15.77
N VAL A 201 7.53 4.89 -16.57
CA VAL A 201 6.33 5.58 -16.09
C VAL A 201 5.10 4.92 -16.73
N LEU A 202 4.17 4.46 -15.90
CA LEU A 202 2.88 3.93 -16.34
C LEU A 202 1.86 5.08 -16.38
N VAL A 203 1.49 5.46 -17.58
CA VAL A 203 0.57 6.57 -17.89
C VAL A 203 -0.80 5.98 -18.22
N PRO A 204 -1.88 6.29 -17.47
CA PRO A 204 -3.23 5.83 -17.81
C PRO A 204 -3.65 6.29 -19.21
N ALA A 205 -4.24 5.38 -20.00
CA ALA A 205 -4.67 5.65 -21.38
C ALA A 205 -6.18 5.90 -21.47
N PRO A 206 -6.65 6.89 -22.28
CA PRO A 206 -8.05 7.01 -22.64
C PRO A 206 -8.56 5.71 -23.29
N GLY A 207 -9.70 5.20 -22.83
CA GLY A 207 -10.24 3.89 -23.24
C GLY A 207 -9.84 2.71 -22.33
N GLY A 208 -8.90 2.91 -21.40
CA GLY A 208 -8.52 1.93 -20.37
C GLY A 208 -7.22 1.19 -20.65
N GLY A 209 -6.49 0.89 -19.58
CA GLY A 209 -5.11 0.38 -19.63
C GLY A 209 -4.08 1.47 -19.30
N ALA A 210 -2.80 1.13 -19.45
CA ALA A 210 -1.70 2.06 -19.21
C ALA A 210 -0.60 1.91 -20.28
N VAL A 211 -0.07 3.03 -20.74
CA VAL A 211 1.05 3.13 -21.65
C VAL A 211 2.34 3.27 -20.86
N ARG A 212 3.38 2.55 -21.26
CA ARG A 212 4.72 2.64 -20.66
C ARG A 212 5.53 3.75 -21.33
N ALA A 213 5.53 4.93 -20.73
CA ALA A 213 6.49 5.99 -21.02
C ALA A 213 7.82 5.73 -20.28
N VAL A 214 8.85 6.51 -20.59
CA VAL A 214 10.17 6.46 -19.93
C VAL A 214 10.64 7.88 -19.65
N ILE A 215 11.11 8.17 -18.43
CA ILE A 215 11.72 9.47 -18.09
C ILE A 215 12.95 9.67 -18.97
N ASP A 216 13.02 10.76 -19.72
CA ASP A 216 14.20 11.12 -20.53
C ASP A 216 14.95 12.34 -19.98
N ARG A 217 14.27 13.21 -19.21
CA ARG A 217 14.84 14.41 -18.60
C ARG A 217 14.25 14.65 -17.19
N VAL A 218 15.08 15.09 -16.25
CA VAL A 218 14.68 15.56 -14.92
C VAL A 218 15.33 16.93 -14.73
N GLU A 219 14.57 17.93 -14.29
CA GLU A 219 15.14 19.27 -14.05
C GLU A 219 15.98 19.26 -12.77
N ALA A 220 17.18 19.87 -12.82
CA ALA A 220 18.13 19.86 -11.72
C ALA A 220 17.76 20.81 -10.56
N LEU A 221 16.79 21.70 -10.76
CA LEU A 221 16.32 22.68 -9.79
C LEU A 221 14.78 22.73 -9.81
N PRO A 222 14.10 22.94 -8.66
CA PRO A 222 12.68 23.20 -8.65
C PRO A 222 12.36 24.56 -9.28
N VAL A 223 11.23 24.61 -9.99
CA VAL A 223 10.56 25.87 -10.37
C VAL A 223 9.62 26.30 -9.24
N ARG A 224 8.99 27.48 -9.36
CA ARG A 224 7.90 27.86 -8.44
C ARG A 224 6.55 27.48 -9.02
N ALA A 225 5.58 27.16 -8.18
CA ALA A 225 4.21 26.92 -8.62
C ALA A 225 3.59 28.15 -9.32
N ASP A 226 3.81 29.36 -8.81
CA ASP A 226 3.40 30.61 -9.48
C ASP A 226 4.02 30.82 -10.87
N SER A 227 5.21 30.25 -11.12
CA SER A 227 5.86 30.26 -12.44
C SER A 227 5.36 29.15 -13.37
N LEU A 228 4.57 28.20 -12.87
CA LEU A 228 3.91 27.16 -13.68
C LEU A 228 2.55 27.62 -14.22
N ASP A 229 1.89 28.59 -13.56
CA ASP A 229 0.63 29.18 -14.01
C ASP A 229 0.74 29.73 -15.44
N GLY A 230 -0.18 29.34 -16.32
CA GLY A 230 -0.12 29.69 -17.74
C GLY A 230 1.07 29.09 -18.53
N THR A 231 1.79 28.12 -17.95
CA THR A 231 2.74 27.22 -18.67
C THR A 231 2.25 25.77 -18.69
N LEU A 232 1.38 25.40 -17.75
CA LEU A 232 0.63 24.16 -17.78
C LEU A 232 -0.58 24.34 -18.71
N PRO A 233 -0.80 23.47 -19.71
CA PRO A 233 -1.92 23.59 -20.62
C PRO A 233 -3.27 23.13 -20.02
N VAL A 234 -3.26 22.59 -18.79
CA VAL A 234 -4.44 22.19 -18.03
C VAL A 234 -4.11 22.28 -16.54
N ALA A 235 -5.10 22.62 -15.70
CA ALA A 235 -4.92 22.71 -14.25
C ALA A 235 -4.69 21.32 -13.63
N VAL A 236 -3.75 21.24 -12.68
CA VAL A 236 -3.34 19.98 -12.04
C VAL A 236 -3.84 19.94 -10.60
N PRO A 237 -4.79 19.02 -10.26
CA PRO A 237 -5.19 18.81 -8.87
C PRO A 237 -4.01 18.39 -8.00
N GLY A 238 -3.98 18.85 -6.75
CA GLY A 238 -2.92 18.50 -5.78
C GLY A 238 -1.64 19.34 -5.88
N LEU A 239 -1.41 20.05 -6.99
CA LEU A 239 -0.24 20.94 -7.12
C LEU A 239 -0.27 22.07 -6.07
N PRO A 240 0.84 22.39 -5.38
CA PRO A 240 0.92 23.55 -4.50
C PRO A 240 0.80 24.86 -5.28
N SER A 241 0.65 25.99 -4.59
CA SER A 241 0.43 27.31 -5.20
C SER A 241 1.35 28.39 -4.65
N GLY A 242 1.48 29.50 -5.39
CA GLY A 242 2.37 30.60 -5.04
C GLY A 242 3.86 30.23 -5.14
N GLY A 243 4.69 30.78 -4.26
CA GLY A 243 6.14 30.64 -4.33
C GLY A 243 6.71 29.27 -3.91
N ALA A 244 5.87 28.24 -3.76
CA ALA A 244 6.26 26.89 -3.37
C ALA A 244 7.12 26.21 -4.46
N PRO A 245 8.14 25.41 -4.09
CA PRO A 245 8.95 24.67 -5.04
C PRO A 245 8.18 23.51 -5.68
N VAL A 246 8.38 23.31 -6.97
CA VAL A 246 7.88 22.14 -7.73
C VAL A 246 9.02 21.58 -8.57
N TRP A 247 9.32 20.30 -8.41
CA TRP A 247 10.26 19.56 -9.26
C TRP A 247 9.54 19.03 -10.49
N VAL A 248 10.24 19.04 -11.63
CA VAL A 248 9.67 18.69 -12.93
C VAL A 248 10.52 17.61 -13.59
N ALA A 249 9.87 16.58 -14.13
CA ALA A 249 10.50 15.59 -14.99
C ALA A 249 9.66 15.35 -16.25
N TYR A 250 10.31 14.92 -17.32
CA TYR A 250 9.69 14.69 -18.62
C TYR A 250 9.82 13.20 -18.95
N ALA A 251 8.70 12.60 -19.32
CA ALA A 251 8.62 11.23 -19.77
C ALA A 251 8.13 11.17 -21.22
N ARG A 252 8.89 10.46 -22.04
CA ARG A 252 8.61 10.28 -23.47
C ARG A 252 7.70 9.08 -23.69
N LEU A 253 6.68 9.25 -24.52
CA LEU A 253 5.78 8.17 -24.90
C LEU A 253 6.33 7.32 -26.06
N PRO A 254 5.85 6.06 -26.21
CA PRO A 254 6.02 5.29 -27.42
C PRO A 254 5.37 5.99 -28.63
N GLN A 255 5.96 5.84 -29.82
CA GLN A 255 5.36 6.33 -31.06
C GLN A 255 4.00 5.66 -31.31
N GLY A 256 3.05 6.44 -31.85
CA GLY A 256 1.69 5.98 -32.14
C GLY A 256 0.71 6.10 -30.97
N VAL A 257 1.16 6.51 -29.77
CA VAL A 257 0.27 6.93 -28.69
C VAL A 257 0.07 8.45 -28.77
N ALA A 258 -1.18 8.89 -28.77
CA ALA A 258 -1.57 10.30 -28.73
C ALA A 258 -2.69 10.50 -27.70
N PHE A 259 -2.82 11.73 -27.20
CA PHE A 259 -3.92 12.16 -26.34
C PHE A 259 -4.81 13.15 -27.09
N ALA A 260 -6.09 13.21 -26.71
CA ALA A 260 -7.04 14.20 -27.23
C ALA A 260 -6.83 15.55 -26.53
N GLY A 261 -5.75 16.24 -26.90
CA GLY A 261 -5.32 17.48 -26.25
C GLY A 261 -4.68 17.27 -24.87
N PRO A 262 -4.51 18.35 -24.07
CA PRO A 262 -3.81 18.31 -22.80
C PRO A 262 -4.67 17.68 -21.68
N LEU A 263 -4.06 16.82 -20.87
CA LEU A 263 -4.77 16.05 -19.82
C LEU A 263 -3.96 15.99 -18.52
N ALA A 264 -4.56 16.45 -17.41
CA ALA A 264 -4.05 16.23 -16.07
C ALA A 264 -4.42 14.83 -15.57
N LEU A 265 -3.43 14.09 -15.06
CA LEU A 265 -3.57 12.67 -14.73
C LEU A 265 -2.49 12.20 -13.73
N ASP A 266 -2.82 11.20 -12.92
CA ASP A 266 -1.86 10.57 -12.03
C ASP A 266 -1.13 9.43 -12.75
N VAL A 267 0.20 9.51 -12.80
CA VAL A 267 1.07 8.43 -13.31
C VAL A 267 1.63 7.59 -12.17
N ARG A 268 2.09 6.37 -12.50
CA ARG A 268 2.89 5.56 -11.58
C ARG A 268 4.30 5.41 -12.10
N VAL A 269 5.27 6.01 -11.41
CA VAL A 269 6.70 5.80 -11.66
C VAL A 269 7.11 4.46 -11.05
N ASP A 270 7.77 3.60 -11.82
CA ASP A 270 8.34 2.35 -11.34
C ASP A 270 9.77 2.60 -10.83
N LEU A 271 9.94 2.67 -9.50
CA LEU A 271 11.24 2.81 -8.85
C LEU A 271 11.99 1.47 -8.75
N GLY A 272 11.51 0.43 -9.44
CA GLY A 272 12.07 -0.92 -9.46
C GLY A 272 11.56 -1.83 -8.35
N SER A 273 12.23 -2.97 -8.18
CA SER A 273 11.84 -3.97 -7.19
C SER A 273 12.58 -3.80 -5.86
N ARG A 274 11.83 -3.58 -4.76
CA ARG A 274 12.33 -3.84 -3.40
C ARG A 274 12.11 -5.31 -3.04
N HIS A 275 12.96 -5.86 -2.18
CA HIS A 275 12.75 -7.20 -1.61
C HIS A 275 11.85 -7.11 -0.37
N PRO A 276 10.93 -8.07 -0.13
CA PRO A 276 9.96 -8.01 0.97
C PRO A 276 10.57 -7.74 2.36
N TYR A 277 11.75 -8.29 2.65
CA TYR A 277 12.42 -8.07 3.94
C TYR A 277 12.76 -6.60 4.22
N GLN A 278 12.97 -5.78 3.17
CA GLN A 278 13.29 -4.35 3.32
C GLN A 278 12.10 -3.54 3.83
N ALA A 279 10.87 -3.95 3.48
CA ALA A 279 9.65 -3.30 3.95
C ALA A 279 9.32 -3.64 5.42
N VAL A 280 9.76 -4.81 5.92
CA VAL A 280 9.52 -5.26 7.30
C VAL A 280 10.62 -4.77 8.26
N LEU A 281 11.87 -4.66 7.81
CA LEU A 281 13.02 -4.36 8.67
C LEU A 281 13.43 -2.88 8.71
N GLY A 282 12.74 -2.00 7.99
CA GLY A 282 12.99 -0.54 8.01
C GLY A 282 14.39 -0.11 7.57
N GLN A 283 15.16 -1.01 6.95
CA GLN A 283 16.52 -0.73 6.47
C GLN A 283 16.47 -0.01 5.14
N GLU A 284 16.39 1.32 5.22
CA GLU A 284 16.74 2.21 4.12
C GLU A 284 18.21 1.97 3.73
N ALA A 285 18.40 1.40 2.53
CA ALA A 285 19.73 1.17 2.00
C ALA A 285 20.34 2.51 1.55
N LYS A 286 21.02 3.19 2.49
CA LYS A 286 21.93 4.30 2.15
C LYS A 286 22.88 3.86 1.04
N ARG A 287 23.01 4.72 0.03
CA ARG A 287 23.75 4.48 -1.21
C ARG A 287 24.79 5.59 -1.41
#